data_AF-A0A1Y2AWZ7-F1
#
_entry.id   AF-A0A1Y2AWZ7-F1
#
_cell.length_a   1.000
_cell.length_b   1.000
_cell.length_c   1.000
_cell.angle_alpha   90.00
_cell.angle_beta   90.00
_cell.angle_gamma   90.00
#
_symmetry.space_group_name_H-M   'P 1'
#
loop_
_entity.id
_entity.type
_entity.pdbx_description
1 polymer ?
#
loop_
_entity_poly.entity_id
_entity_poly.type
_entity_poly.pdbx_seq_one_letter_code
_entity_poly.pdbx_strand_id
1 'polypeptide(L)'
;RRESLPEAIRWPPQSMEAFMQPGIVTTHGMYNTYIIILFRPYIIDFGEVRDVLPEALEMCMQAAREIVEQCRYIRDFHGVHTAPLSWQHILYVCATTLVMQSSGHPNVTLEEKREAIANLAYLQRALYEFSEVWPAAARTADSLRQLQQESAPP
;
A
#
# COMPACT_ATOMS: atom_id res chain seq x y z
N ARG A 1 16.12 -15.16 2.13
CA ARG A 1 16.10 -13.74 1.67
C ARG A 1 15.25 -13.66 0.41
N ARG A 2 14.59 -12.54 0.06
CA ARG A 2 13.81 -12.45 -1.20
C ARG A 2 14.62 -12.87 -2.45
N GLU A 3 15.93 -12.63 -2.41
CA GLU A 3 16.93 -13.04 -3.40
C GLU A 3 17.05 -14.55 -3.61
N SER A 4 16.63 -15.37 -2.65
CA SER A 4 16.65 -16.84 -2.77
C SER A 4 15.37 -17.43 -3.37
N LEU A 5 14.39 -16.59 -3.70
CA LEU A 5 13.18 -17.05 -4.39
C LEU A 5 13.52 -17.46 -5.84
N PRO A 6 12.84 -18.48 -6.40
CA PRO A 6 12.91 -18.80 -7.82
C PRO A 6 12.61 -17.56 -8.67
N GLU A 7 13.30 -17.43 -9.81
CA GLU A 7 13.19 -16.27 -10.70
C GLU A 7 11.73 -15.97 -11.09
N ALA A 8 10.96 -17.02 -11.38
CA ALA A 8 9.55 -16.92 -11.77
C ALA A 8 8.65 -16.22 -10.73
N ILE A 9 9.04 -16.19 -9.45
CA ILE A 9 8.26 -15.56 -8.37
C ILE A 9 9.02 -14.45 -7.65
N ARG A 10 10.21 -14.08 -8.12
CA ARG A 10 11.06 -13.08 -7.48
C ARG A 10 10.57 -11.68 -7.82
N TRP A 11 10.32 -10.86 -6.80
CA TRP A 11 9.97 -9.45 -6.96
C TRP A 11 11.19 -8.55 -6.67
N PRO A 12 11.42 -7.48 -7.46
CA PRO A 12 10.71 -7.13 -8.70
C PRO A 12 11.07 -8.07 -9.87
N PRO A 13 10.27 -8.11 -10.96
CA PRO A 13 10.59 -8.88 -12.16
C PRO A 13 11.96 -8.47 -12.71
N GLN A 14 12.82 -9.44 -13.04
CA GLN A 14 14.21 -9.15 -13.46
C GLN A 14 14.34 -8.68 -14.91
N SER A 15 13.30 -8.88 -15.73
CA SER A 15 13.21 -8.35 -17.09
C SER A 15 11.78 -7.90 -17.40
N MET A 16 11.61 -6.93 -18.30
CA MET A 16 10.27 -6.53 -18.78
C MET A 16 9.56 -7.64 -19.56
N GLU A 17 10.30 -8.62 -20.06
CA GLU A 17 9.77 -9.82 -20.72
C GLU A 17 9.27 -10.86 -19.69
N ALA A 18 9.70 -10.77 -18.44
CA ALA A 18 9.24 -11.63 -17.35
C ALA A 18 7.86 -11.18 -16.86
N PHE A 19 6.84 -11.51 -17.64
CA PHE A 19 5.43 -11.33 -17.29
C PHE A 19 5.08 -12.14 -16.03
N MET A 20 4.87 -11.45 -14.91
CA MET A 20 4.60 -12.07 -13.62
C MET A 20 3.09 -12.22 -13.43
N GLN A 21 2.60 -13.44 -13.17
CA GLN A 21 1.17 -13.67 -12.98
C GLN A 21 0.61 -12.81 -11.82
N PRO A 22 -0.62 -12.24 -11.93
CA PRO A 22 -1.20 -11.38 -10.89
C PRO A 22 -1.25 -12.02 -9.50
N GLY A 23 -1.43 -13.34 -9.42
CA GLY A 23 -1.41 -14.08 -8.15
C GLY A 23 -0.06 -14.04 -7.43
N ILE A 24 1.05 -13.99 -8.17
CA ILE A 24 2.39 -13.85 -7.60
C ILE A 24 2.57 -12.43 -7.05
N VAL A 25 2.19 -11.41 -7.84
CA VAL A 25 2.24 -10.01 -7.39
C VAL A 25 1.37 -9.81 -6.14
N THR A 26 0.20 -10.43 -6.12
CA THR A 26 -0.71 -10.46 -4.96
C THR A 26 -0.08 -11.10 -3.74
N THR A 27 0.72 -12.16 -3.92
CA THR A 27 1.43 -12.82 -2.81
C THR A 27 2.46 -11.88 -2.18
N HIS A 28 3.20 -11.11 -2.99
CA HIS A 28 4.11 -10.07 -2.46
C HIS A 28 3.35 -8.93 -1.78
N GLY A 29 2.21 -8.52 -2.34
CA GLY A 29 1.33 -7.54 -1.71
C GLY A 29 0.79 -8.00 -0.35
N MET A 30 0.43 -9.28 -0.21
CA MET A 30 0.03 -9.86 1.08
C MET A 30 1.19 -9.90 2.07
N TYR A 31 2.40 -10.25 1.63
CA TYR A 31 3.57 -10.19 2.50
C TYR A 31 3.80 -8.77 3.05
N ASN A 32 3.79 -7.76 2.18
CA ASN A 32 3.94 -6.35 2.56
C ASN A 32 2.79 -5.90 3.48
N THR A 33 1.58 -6.40 3.23
CA THR A 33 0.41 -6.19 4.10
C THR A 33 0.67 -6.70 5.51
N TYR A 34 1.25 -7.90 5.67
CA TYR A 34 1.59 -8.43 6.99
C TYR A 34 2.70 -7.63 7.68
N ILE A 35 3.70 -7.13 6.95
CA ILE A 35 4.69 -6.20 7.51
C ILE A 35 4.00 -4.98 8.09
N ILE A 36 3.09 -4.35 7.34
CA ILE A 36 2.34 -3.19 7.83
C ILE A 36 1.51 -3.56 9.07
N ILE A 37 0.74 -4.64 9.05
CA ILE A 37 -0.13 -5.01 10.18
C ILE A 37 0.68 -5.30 11.46
N LEU A 38 1.84 -5.95 11.33
CA LEU A 38 2.69 -6.33 12.46
C LEU A 38 3.43 -5.14 13.08
N PHE A 39 3.86 -4.18 12.26
CA PHE A 39 4.77 -3.10 12.68
C PHE A 39 4.11 -1.72 12.69
N ARG A 40 2.86 -1.59 12.22
CA ARG A 40 2.14 -0.32 12.28
C ARG A 40 2.00 0.12 13.73
N PRO A 41 2.51 1.31 14.11
CA PRO A 41 2.29 1.83 15.45
C PRO A 41 0.79 2.03 15.65
N TYR A 42 0.19 1.24 16.54
CA TYR A 42 -1.20 1.45 16.92
C TYR A 42 -1.28 2.77 17.69
N ILE A 43 -2.35 3.53 17.44
CA ILE A 43 -2.75 4.76 18.14
C ILE A 43 -3.09 4.49 19.65
N ILE A 44 -2.64 3.37 20.21
CA ILE A 44 -2.97 2.93 21.58
C ILE A 44 -1.95 3.46 22.61
N ASP A 45 -0.77 3.94 22.21
CA ASP A 45 0.22 4.55 23.12
C ASP A 45 0.06 6.08 23.30
N PHE A 46 -1.19 6.55 23.45
CA PHE A 46 -1.42 7.85 24.10
C PHE A 46 -1.25 7.79 25.63
N GLY A 47 -0.91 6.62 26.19
CA GLY A 47 -0.59 6.42 27.60
C GLY A 47 0.75 5.71 27.79
N GLU A 48 1.79 6.52 28.00
CA GLU A 48 3.00 6.16 28.77
C GLU A 48 4.25 5.56 28.10
N VAL A 49 4.28 5.15 26.83
CA VAL A 49 5.57 4.84 26.16
C VAL A 49 5.69 5.49 24.79
N ARG A 50 6.32 6.66 24.79
CA ARG A 50 6.76 7.35 23.57
C ARG A 50 8.03 6.68 23.07
N ASP A 51 7.92 5.77 22.11
CA ASP A 51 8.94 5.59 21.07
C ASP A 51 8.33 4.75 19.95
N VAL A 52 7.76 5.43 18.95
CA VAL A 52 7.55 4.80 17.65
C VAL A 52 8.93 4.37 17.18
N LEU A 53 9.21 3.06 17.21
CA LEU A 53 10.47 2.51 16.72
C LEU A 53 10.67 2.98 15.28
N PRO A 54 11.65 3.87 14.98
CA PRO A 54 11.79 4.46 13.65
C PRO A 54 11.96 3.40 12.56
N GLU A 55 12.60 2.27 12.91
CA GLU A 55 12.79 1.11 12.04
C GLU A 55 11.46 0.44 11.66
N ALA A 56 10.51 0.33 12.60
CA ALA A 56 9.20 -0.24 12.34
C ALA A 56 8.37 0.64 11.39
N LEU A 57 8.48 1.96 11.56
CA LEU A 57 7.85 2.93 10.67
C LEU A 57 8.46 2.85 9.26
N GLU A 58 9.79 2.82 9.14
CA GLU A 58 10.46 2.68 7.84
C GLU A 58 10.07 1.37 7.14
N MET A 59 9.99 0.26 7.87
CA MET A 59 9.51 -1.01 7.32
C MET A 59 8.09 -0.90 6.76
N CYS A 60 7.20 -0.20 7.46
CA CYS A 60 5.83 0.03 7.01
C CYS A 60 5.78 0.95 5.76
N MET A 61 6.59 2.00 5.72
CA MET A 61 6.67 2.91 4.57
C MET A 61 7.24 2.20 3.35
N GLN A 62 8.32 1.43 3.51
CA GLN A 62 8.88 0.64 2.42
C GLN A 62 7.87 -0.40 1.92
N ALA A 63 7.18 -1.10 2.82
CA ALA A 63 6.13 -2.05 2.44
C ALA A 63 4.99 -1.36 1.66
N ALA A 64 4.61 -0.14 2.03
CA ALA A 64 3.61 0.64 1.31
C ALA A 64 4.10 1.06 -0.10
N ARG A 65 5.34 1.54 -0.24
CA ARG A 65 5.96 1.85 -1.55
C ARG A 65 5.96 0.63 -2.46
N GLU A 66 6.35 -0.54 -1.94
CA GLU A 66 6.34 -1.80 -2.70
C GLU A 66 4.93 -2.17 -3.18
N ILE A 67 3.89 -1.99 -2.35
CA ILE A 67 2.49 -2.25 -2.76
C ILE A 67 2.05 -1.28 -3.87
N VAL A 68 2.45 -0.01 -3.81
CA VAL A 68 2.15 0.97 -4.86
C VAL A 68 2.79 0.54 -6.18
N GLU A 69 4.06 0.15 -6.17
CA GLU A 69 4.75 -0.35 -7.37
C GLU A 69 4.11 -1.63 -7.92
N GLN A 70 3.71 -2.55 -7.04
CA GLN A 70 2.96 -3.74 -7.43
C GLN A 70 1.59 -3.40 -8.05
N CYS A 71 0.92 -2.36 -7.55
CA CYS A 71 -0.33 -1.86 -8.13
C CYS A 71 -0.14 -1.21 -9.49
N ARG A 72 0.97 -0.49 -9.71
CA ARG A 72 1.37 0.02 -11.03
C ARG A 72 1.62 -1.14 -11.98
N TYR A 73 2.40 -2.12 -11.56
CA TYR A 73 2.69 -3.30 -12.37
C TYR A 73 1.42 -4.06 -12.80
N ILE A 74 0.51 -4.35 -11.86
CA ILE A 74 -0.76 -5.02 -12.21
C ILE A 74 -1.55 -4.19 -13.22
N ARG A 75 -1.68 -2.89 -13.00
CA ARG A 75 -2.43 -2.01 -13.89
C ARG A 75 -1.82 -1.96 -15.29
N ASP A 76 -0.50 -1.79 -15.38
CA ASP A 76 0.21 -1.53 -16.64
C ASP A 76 0.33 -2.80 -17.51
N PHE A 77 0.50 -3.97 -16.88
CA PHE A 77 0.73 -5.23 -17.60
C PHE A 77 -0.48 -6.15 -17.69
N HIS A 78 -1.41 -6.08 -16.74
CA HIS A 78 -2.55 -7.00 -16.67
C HIS A 78 -3.92 -6.31 -16.69
N GLY A 79 -3.97 -5.04 -16.28
CA GLY A 79 -5.22 -4.37 -15.91
C GLY A 79 -5.72 -4.82 -14.54
N VAL A 80 -6.25 -3.86 -13.77
CA VAL A 80 -6.64 -4.09 -12.37
C VAL A 80 -7.75 -5.14 -12.19
N HIS A 81 -8.56 -5.39 -13.22
CA HIS A 81 -9.65 -6.36 -13.22
C HIS A 81 -9.17 -7.82 -13.13
N THR A 82 -7.89 -8.08 -13.39
CA THR A 82 -7.28 -9.42 -13.27
C THR A 82 -6.78 -9.72 -11.86
N ALA A 83 -6.77 -8.72 -10.97
CA ALA A 83 -6.29 -8.89 -9.62
C ALA A 83 -7.26 -9.75 -8.79
N PRO A 84 -6.76 -10.66 -7.93
CA PRO A 84 -7.59 -11.39 -6.96
C PRO A 84 -8.33 -10.45 -6.00
N LEU A 85 -9.45 -10.91 -5.42
CA LEU A 85 -10.24 -10.10 -4.46
C LEU A 85 -9.45 -9.63 -3.23
N SER A 86 -8.43 -10.38 -2.81
CA SER A 86 -7.52 -9.98 -1.73
C SER A 86 -6.76 -8.67 -2.05
N TRP A 87 -6.69 -8.29 -3.32
CA TRP A 87 -6.08 -7.04 -3.76
C TRP A 87 -6.74 -5.81 -3.12
N GLN A 88 -8.07 -5.82 -2.94
CA GLN A 88 -8.76 -4.74 -2.22
C GLN A 88 -8.21 -4.55 -0.79
N HIS A 89 -7.98 -5.64 -0.06
CA HIS A 89 -7.44 -5.58 1.30
C HIS A 89 -6.01 -5.02 1.32
N ILE A 90 -5.17 -5.49 0.38
CA ILE A 90 -3.79 -5.00 0.22
C ILE A 90 -3.77 -3.49 -0.03
N LEU A 91 -4.58 -3.02 -0.99
CA LEU A 91 -4.66 -1.59 -1.32
C LEU A 91 -5.21 -0.78 -0.15
N TYR A 92 -6.20 -1.30 0.59
CA TYR A 92 -6.73 -0.64 1.78
C TYR A 92 -5.66 -0.45 2.86
N VAL A 93 -4.94 -1.53 3.22
CA VAL A 93 -3.89 -1.46 4.25
C VAL A 93 -2.79 -0.48 3.84
N CYS A 94 -2.29 -0.57 2.61
CA CYS A 94 -1.32 0.39 2.07
C CYS A 94 -1.85 1.84 2.14
N ALA A 95 -3.07 2.08 1.68
CA ALA A 95 -3.66 3.41 1.66
C ALA A 95 -3.83 4.00 3.07
N THR A 96 -4.24 3.21 4.06
CA THR A 96 -4.30 3.69 5.46
C THR A 96 -2.92 4.07 6.01
N THR A 97 -1.87 3.39 5.58
CA THR A 97 -0.48 3.75 5.91
C THR A 97 -0.06 5.07 5.26
N LEU A 98 -0.41 5.29 3.99
CA LEU A 98 -0.16 6.55 3.30
C LEU A 98 -0.95 7.72 3.90
N VAL A 99 -2.17 7.49 4.39
CA VAL A 99 -2.93 8.52 5.12
C VAL A 99 -2.14 8.99 6.34
N MET A 100 -1.63 8.06 7.17
CA MET A 100 -0.81 8.43 8.34
C MET A 100 0.45 9.20 7.96
N GLN A 101 1.12 8.82 6.87
CA GLN A 101 2.29 9.54 6.37
C GLN A 101 1.91 10.96 5.93
N SER A 102 0.77 11.11 5.24
CA SER A 102 0.30 12.40 4.74
C SER A 102 -0.24 13.36 5.82
N SER A 103 -0.75 12.83 6.94
CA SER A 103 -1.31 13.62 8.04
C SER A 103 -0.25 14.28 8.92
N GLY A 104 1.04 14.01 8.68
CA GLY A 104 2.14 14.76 9.29
C GLY A 104 2.69 14.14 10.57
N HIS A 105 2.95 12.83 10.54
CA HIS A 105 3.75 12.19 11.58
C HIS A 105 5.05 12.99 11.80
N PRO A 106 5.50 13.20 13.06
CA PRO A 106 6.78 13.87 13.32
C PRO A 106 7.88 13.15 12.53
N ASN A 107 8.73 13.93 11.85
CA ASN A 107 9.81 13.47 10.95
C ASN A 107 9.44 13.15 9.50
N VAL A 108 8.20 13.39 9.03
CA VAL A 108 7.88 13.29 7.60
C VAL A 108 8.25 14.59 6.88
N THR A 109 9.04 14.49 5.82
CA THR A 109 9.40 15.63 4.97
C THR A 109 8.21 16.07 4.09
N LEU A 110 8.26 17.31 3.60
CA LEU A 110 7.23 17.81 2.69
C LEU A 110 7.15 17.01 1.38
N GLU A 111 8.28 16.48 0.92
CA GLU A 111 8.36 15.64 -0.28
C GLU A 111 7.65 14.31 -0.07
N GLU A 112 7.97 13.60 1.01
CA GLU A 112 7.31 12.34 1.38
C GLU A 112 5.80 12.52 1.59
N LYS A 113 5.39 13.65 2.19
CA LYS A 113 3.97 13.98 2.32
C LYS A 113 3.29 14.14 0.95
N ARG A 114 3.92 14.82 -0.01
CA ARG A 114 3.39 14.99 -1.36
C ARG A 114 3.33 13.65 -2.11
N GLU A 115 4.37 12.84 -1.97
CA GLU A 115 4.41 11.50 -2.56
C GLU A 115 3.29 10.61 -2.00
N ALA A 116 3.09 10.61 -0.67
CA ALA A 116 2.02 9.87 -0.02
C ALA A 116 0.63 10.29 -0.53
N ILE A 117 0.38 11.59 -0.72
CA ILE A 117 -0.87 12.10 -1.29
C ILE A 117 -1.05 11.63 -2.73
N ALA A 118 0.00 11.70 -3.56
CA ALA A 118 -0.06 11.26 -4.95
C ALA A 118 -0.31 9.75 -5.07
N ASN A 119 0.38 8.96 -4.26
CA ASN A 119 0.20 7.50 -4.20
C ASN A 119 -1.18 7.13 -3.67
N LEU A 120 -1.69 7.84 -2.66
CA LEU A 120 -3.05 7.62 -2.15
C LEU A 120 -4.12 7.90 -3.20
N ALA A 121 -4.00 9.01 -3.95
CA ALA A 121 -4.90 9.32 -5.05
C ALA A 121 -4.84 8.25 -6.16
N TYR A 122 -3.63 7.73 -6.45
CA TYR A 122 -3.44 6.63 -7.38
C TYR A 122 -4.16 5.36 -6.91
N LEU A 123 -4.01 4.96 -5.65
CA LEU A 123 -4.67 3.77 -5.10
C LEU A 123 -6.19 3.90 -5.04
N GLN A 124 -6.71 5.09 -4.70
CA GLN A 124 -8.16 5.36 -4.74
C GLN A 124 -8.69 5.18 -6.17
N ARG A 125 -7.97 5.65 -7.19
CA ARG A 125 -8.35 5.44 -8.60
C ARG A 125 -8.32 3.96 -8.98
N ALA A 126 -7.26 3.24 -8.60
CA ALA A 126 -7.16 1.80 -8.85
C ALA A 126 -8.30 1.02 -8.20
N LEU A 127 -8.76 1.41 -7.01
CA LEU A 127 -9.92 0.82 -6.34
C LEU A 127 -11.24 1.11 -7.06
N TYR A 128 -11.42 2.31 -7.63
CA TYR A 128 -12.58 2.58 -8.48
C TYR A 128 -12.55 1.78 -9.79
N GLU A 129 -11.39 1.68 -10.44
CA GLU A 129 -11.25 0.82 -11.63
C GLU A 129 -11.54 -0.65 -11.28
N PHE A 130 -11.04 -1.14 -10.13
CA PHE A 130 -11.34 -2.49 -9.65
C PHE A 130 -12.82 -2.70 -9.30
N SER A 131 -13.56 -1.62 -9.02
CA SER A 131 -14.98 -1.69 -8.68
C SER A 131 -15.88 -2.13 -9.83
N GLU A 132 -15.39 -2.09 -11.08
CA GLU A 132 -16.09 -2.61 -12.24
C GLU A 132 -16.35 -4.12 -12.12
N VAL A 133 -15.41 -4.87 -11.53
CA VAL A 133 -15.54 -6.32 -11.28
C VAL A 133 -15.91 -6.64 -9.83
N TRP A 134 -15.61 -5.73 -8.90
CA TRP A 134 -15.88 -5.93 -7.48
C TRP A 134 -16.40 -4.66 -6.81
N PRO A 135 -17.73 -4.41 -6.83
CA PRO A 135 -18.32 -3.13 -6.42
C PRO A 135 -17.99 -2.65 -5.00
N ALA A 136 -17.62 -3.56 -4.09
CA ALA A 136 -17.21 -3.18 -2.74
C ALA A 136 -15.91 -2.36 -2.71
N ALA A 137 -15.07 -2.43 -3.75
CA ALA A 137 -13.84 -1.66 -3.85
C ALA A 137 -14.08 -0.14 -3.91
N ALA A 138 -15.17 0.30 -4.55
CA ALA A 138 -15.54 1.72 -4.57
C ALA A 138 -15.81 2.27 -3.16
N ARG A 139 -16.51 1.48 -2.31
CA ARG A 139 -16.75 1.86 -0.91
C ARG A 139 -15.46 1.98 -0.11
N THR A 140 -14.46 1.15 -0.42
CA THR A 140 -13.12 1.27 0.16
C THR A 140 -12.43 2.55 -0.29
N ALA A 141 -12.50 2.91 -1.57
CA ALA A 141 -11.96 4.17 -2.06
C ALA A 141 -12.63 5.39 -1.38
N ASP A 142 -13.95 5.36 -1.22
CA ASP A 142 -14.71 6.41 -0.55
C ASP A 142 -14.32 6.55 0.93
N SER A 143 -14.21 5.43 1.64
CA SER A 143 -13.77 5.41 3.05
C SER A 143 -12.35 5.96 3.22
N LEU A 144 -11.44 5.64 2.31
CA LEU A 144 -10.08 6.18 2.32
C LEU A 144 -10.04 7.70 2.04
N ARG A 145 -10.89 8.18 1.14
CA ARG A 145 -11.01 9.63 0.87
C ARG A 145 -11.55 10.36 2.09
N GLN A 146 -12.58 9.82 2.74
CA GLN A 146 -13.12 10.38 3.97
C GLN A 146 -12.03 10.43 5.06
N LEU A 147 -11.33 9.31 5.29
CA LEU A 147 -10.25 9.24 6.28
C LEU A 147 -9.13 10.26 6.00
N GLN A 148 -8.77 10.46 4.74
CA GLN A 148 -7.78 11.47 4.33
C GLN A 148 -8.23 12.89 4.67
N GLN A 149 -9.52 13.21 4.44
CA GLN A 149 -10.08 14.53 4.74
C GLN A 149 -10.13 14.78 6.25
N GLU A 150 -10.54 13.79 7.03
CA GLU A 150 -10.61 13.86 8.49
C GLU A 150 -9.21 13.97 9.14
N SER A 151 -8.18 13.45 8.47
CA SER A 151 -6.79 13.47 8.95
C SER A 151 -5.99 14.67 8.44
N ALA A 152 -6.57 15.54 7.62
CA ALA A 152 -5.89 16.72 7.12
C ALA A 152 -5.69 17.74 8.26
N PRO A 153 -4.48 18.30 8.44
CA PRO A 153 -4.28 19.36 9.42
C PRO A 153 -5.13 20.60 9.06
N PRO A 154 -5.61 21.35 10.07
CA PRO A 154 -6.40 22.57 9.88
C PRO A 154 -5.64 23.68 9.14
#